data_AF-A0A7Y0D6N6-F1
#
_entry.id   AF-A0A7Y0D6N6-F1
#
_cell.length_a   1.000
_cell.length_b   1.000
_cell.length_c   1.000
_cell.angle_alpha   90.00
_cell.angle_beta   90.00
_cell.angle_gamma   90.00
#
_symmetry.space_group_name_H-M   'P 1'
#
loop_
_entity.id
_entity.type
_entity.pdbx_description
1 polymer ?
#
loop_
_entity_poly.entity_id
_entity_poly.type
_entity_poly.pdbx_seq_one_letter_code
_entity_poly.pdbx_strand_id
1 'polypeptide(L)'
;VLTSGSSARNLTGLLGPPPPGTLVVCLGPSTAAVAERIGLDVAAVATEQTPTGLVAALVAALATRTQPPAPQAPPAPPAPRQSR
;
A
#
# COMPACT_ATOMS: atom_id res chain seq x y z
N VAL A 1 -7.12 -7.00 6.26
CA VAL A 1 -7.42 -7.21 4.83
C VAL A 1 -8.87 -6.82 4.55
N LEU A 2 -9.16 -6.23 3.39
CA LEU A 2 -10.50 -5.77 3.00
C LEU A 2 -10.89 -6.40 1.66
N THR A 3 -12.01 -7.12 1.63
CA THR A 3 -12.52 -7.80 0.42
C THR A 3 -13.72 -7.09 -0.21
N SER A 4 -14.29 -6.10 0.48
CA SER A 4 -15.35 -5.25 -0.05
C SER A 4 -15.30 -3.85 0.57
N GLY A 5 -15.78 -2.85 -0.16
CA GLY A 5 -15.88 -1.49 0.33
C GLY A 5 -16.94 -1.30 1.44
N SER A 6 -18.02 -2.09 1.43
CA SER A 6 -19.03 -2.05 2.50
C SER A 6 -18.48 -2.57 3.83
N SER A 7 -17.69 -3.65 3.79
CA SER A 7 -16.99 -4.15 4.98
C SER A 7 -16.00 -3.12 5.53
N ALA A 8 -15.28 -2.40 4.66
CA ALA A 8 -14.36 -1.34 5.07
C ALA A 8 -15.08 -0.23 5.84
N ARG A 9 -16.17 0.31 5.28
CA ARG A 9 -16.99 1.37 5.91
C ARG A 9 -17.59 0.93 7.24
N ASN A 10 -18.12 -0.29 7.28
CA ASN A 10 -18.75 -0.83 8.48
C ASN A 10 -17.71 -1.01 9.60
N LEU A 11 -16.53 -1.56 9.27
CA LEU A 11 -15.44 -1.76 10.22
C LEU A 11 -14.98 -0.42 10.83
N THR A 12 -14.72 0.58 10.00
CA THR A 12 -14.28 1.91 10.49
C THR A 12 -15.38 2.65 11.24
N GLY A 13 -16.65 2.47 10.85
CA GLY A 13 -17.78 3.04 11.58
C GLY A 13 -17.95 2.45 12.98
N LEU A 14 -17.69 1.16 13.14
CA LEU A 14 -17.82 0.45 14.42
C LEU A 14 -16.61 0.64 15.34
N LEU A 15 -15.39 0.62 14.79
CA LEU A 15 -14.15 0.58 15.58
C LEU A 15 -13.35 1.89 15.53
N GLY A 16 -13.73 2.83 14.66
CA GLY A 16 -12.93 4.01 14.37
C GLY A 16 -11.75 3.73 13.44
N PRO A 17 -10.81 4.68 13.31
CA PRO A 17 -9.61 4.50 12.49
C PRO A 17 -8.71 3.41 13.08
N PRO A 18 -8.00 2.64 12.23
CA PRO A 18 -7.11 1.61 12.72
C PRO A 18 -5.90 2.20 13.46
N PRO A 19 -5.28 1.45 14.40
CA PRO A 19 -4.07 1.91 15.09
C PRO A 19 -2.93 2.23 14.10
N PRO A 20 -2.02 3.16 14.47
CA PRO A 20 -0.82 3.44 13.69
C PRO A 20 -0.03 2.17 13.37
N GLY A 21 0.48 2.06 12.15
CA GLY A 21 1.17 0.85 11.72
C GLY A 21 0.22 -0.30 11.38
N THR A 22 -1.09 -0.11 11.25
CA THR A 22 -1.94 -1.13 10.62
C THR A 22 -1.73 -1.14 9.11
N LEU A 23 -1.51 -2.32 8.50
CA LEU A 23 -1.46 -2.44 7.03
C LEU A 23 -2.86 -2.75 6.51
N VAL A 24 -3.36 -1.88 5.63
CA VAL A 24 -4.61 -2.13 4.91
C VAL A 24 -4.27 -2.71 3.55
N VAL A 25 -4.76 -3.92 3.28
CA VAL A 25 -4.58 -4.62 2.00
C VAL A 25 -5.95 -4.91 1.40
N CYS A 26 -6.15 -4.53 0.14
CA CYS A 26 -7.44 -4.62 -0.54
C CYS A 26 -7.46 -5.71 -1.61
N LEU A 27 -8.58 -6.43 -1.74
CA LEU A 27 -8.77 -7.48 -2.74
C LEU A 27 -8.77 -6.95 -4.18
N GLY A 28 -9.10 -5.67 -4.39
CA GLY A 28 -9.12 -5.09 -5.71
C GLY A 28 -9.31 -3.57 -5.69
N PRO A 29 -9.21 -2.94 -6.88
CA PRO A 29 -9.15 -1.48 -7.02
C PRO A 29 -10.41 -0.79 -6.53
N SER A 30 -11.59 -1.39 -6.72
CA SER A 30 -12.86 -0.83 -6.21
C SER A 30 -12.92 -0.77 -4.69
N THR A 31 -12.31 -1.74 -4.00
CA THR A 31 -12.23 -1.75 -2.53
C THR A 31 -11.20 -0.73 -2.05
N ALA A 32 -10.06 -0.62 -2.72
CA ALA A 32 -9.04 0.38 -2.42
C ALA A 32 -9.59 1.81 -2.53
N ALA A 33 -10.29 2.11 -3.63
CA ALA A 33 -10.92 3.42 -3.83
C ALA A 33 -11.99 3.75 -2.77
N VAL A 34 -12.62 2.74 -2.15
CA VAL A 34 -13.50 2.99 -0.99
C VAL A 34 -12.70 3.25 0.27
N ALA A 35 -11.66 2.45 0.54
CA ALA A 35 -10.80 2.57 1.70
C ALA A 35 -10.10 3.95 1.75
N GLU A 36 -9.54 4.40 0.63
CA GLU A 36 -8.89 5.71 0.49
C GLU A 36 -9.88 6.85 0.74
N ARG A 37 -11.10 6.77 0.18
CA ARG A 37 -12.15 7.78 0.39
C ARG A 37 -12.59 7.92 1.83
N ILE A 38 -12.45 6.88 2.64
CA ILE A 38 -12.77 6.93 4.08
C ILE A 38 -11.52 7.17 4.94
N GLY A 39 -10.40 7.56 4.34
CA GLY A 39 -9.19 7.98 5.05
C GLY A 39 -8.28 6.84 5.50
N LEU A 40 -8.39 5.65 4.90
CA LEU A 40 -7.46 4.56 5.16
C LEU A 40 -6.28 4.60 4.19
N ASP A 41 -5.07 4.48 4.72
CA ASP A 41 -3.85 4.30 3.92
C ASP A 41 -3.75 2.85 3.41
N VAL A 42 -3.96 2.67 2.11
CA VAL A 42 -3.86 1.36 1.46
C VAL A 42 -2.40 1.01 1.21
N ALA A 43 -1.92 -0.02 1.89
CA ALA A 43 -0.54 -0.49 1.78
C ALA A 43 -0.31 -1.37 0.54
N ALA A 44 -1.33 -2.11 0.09
CA ALA A 44 -1.26 -2.91 -1.14
C ALA A 44 -2.66 -3.25 -1.67
N VAL A 45 -2.73 -3.52 -2.97
CA VAL A 45 -3.92 -4.03 -3.66
C VAL A 45 -3.55 -5.31 -4.39
N ALA A 46 -4.38 -6.35 -4.28
CA ALA A 46 -4.16 -7.59 -5.02
C ALA A 46 -4.30 -7.34 -6.54
N THR A 47 -3.32 -7.82 -7.31
CA THR A 47 -3.34 -7.76 -8.78
C THR A 47 -4.47 -8.63 -9.34
N GLU A 48 -4.59 -9.86 -8.85
CA GLU A 48 -5.72 -10.73 -9.12
C GLU A 48 -6.68 -10.76 -7.93
N GLN A 49 -7.98 -10.64 -8.20
CA GLN A 49 -9.05 -10.69 -7.20
C GLN A 49 -9.32 -12.12 -6.71
N THR A 50 -8.30 -12.78 -6.19
CA THR A 50 -8.32 -14.16 -5.70
C THR A 50 -7.68 -14.24 -4.31
N PRO A 51 -7.94 -15.32 -3.53
CA PRO A 51 -7.27 -15.51 -2.24
C PRO A 51 -5.73 -15.50 -2.36
N THR A 52 -5.17 -16.16 -3.37
CA THR A 52 -3.72 -16.20 -3.60
C THR A 52 -3.17 -14.82 -3.95
N GLY A 53 -3.85 -14.05 -4.80
CA GLY A 53 -3.46 -12.67 -5.11
C GLY A 53 -3.49 -11.77 -3.87
N LEU A 54 -4.47 -11.95 -2.99
CA LEU A 54 -4.55 -11.22 -1.73
C LEU A 54 -3.41 -11.58 -0.76
N VAL A 55 -3.05 -12.87 -0.66
CA VAL A 55 -1.90 -13.31 0.13
C VAL A 55 -0.60 -12.73 -0.43
N ALA A 56 -0.41 -12.74 -1.75
CA ALA A 56 0.76 -12.16 -2.40
C ALA A 56 0.89 -10.66 -2.09
N ALA A 57 -0.21 -9.90 -2.19
CA ALA A 57 -0.23 -8.49 -1.85
C ALA A 57 0.08 -8.23 -0.37
N LEU A 58 -0.41 -9.08 0.54
CA LEU A 58 -0.10 -8.98 1.97
C LEU A 58 1.38 -9.22 2.27
N VAL A 59 1.99 -10.24 1.65
CA VAL A 59 3.41 -10.53 1.79
C VAL A 59 4.26 -9.36 1.29
N ALA A 60 3.90 -8.79 0.13
CA ALA A 60 4.59 -7.61 -0.41
C ALA A 60 4.51 -6.41 0.54
N ALA A 61 3.33 -6.11 1.11
CA ALA A 61 3.17 -5.01 2.06
C ALA A 61 4.02 -5.19 3.33
N LEU A 62 4.14 -6.42 3.83
CA LEU A 62 4.97 -6.74 5.00
C LEU A 62 6.48 -6.60 4.71
N ALA A 63 6.91 -7.02 3.51
CA ALA A 63 8.29 -6.88 3.08
C ALA A 63 8.71 -5.40 3.00
N THR A 64 7.86 -4.54 2.41
CA THR A 64 8.12 -3.10 2.30
C THR A 64 8.21 -2.43 3.68
N ARG A 65 7.39 -2.85 4.65
CA ARG A 65 7.48 -2.33 6.02
C ARG A 65 8.80 -2.69 6.71
N THR A 66 9.30 -3.90 6.46
CA THR A 66 10.48 -4.43 7.16
C THR A 66 11.79 -3.91 6.54
N GLN A 67 11.74 -3.45 5.29
CA GLN A 67 12.90 -2.89 4.61
C GLN A 67 13.33 -1.58 5.30
N PRO A 68 14.56 -1.50 5.85
CA PRO A 68 15.13 -0.20 6.22
C PRO A 68 15.22 0.67 4.95
N PRO A 69 15.07 2.00 5.05
CA PRO A 69 15.19 2.87 3.88
C PRO A 69 16.53 2.58 3.18
N ALA A 70 16.47 2.23 1.90
CA ALA A 70 17.67 1.93 1.14
C ALA A 70 18.60 3.15 1.18
N PRO A 71 19.92 2.98 1.39
CA PRO A 71 20.85 4.09 1.32
C PRO A 71 20.70 4.74 -0.06
N GLN A 72 20.26 6.00 -0.06
CA GLN A 72 20.08 6.80 -1.26
C GLN A 72 21.42 6.82 -2.00
N ALA A 73 21.48 6.26 -3.21
CA ALA A 73 22.68 6.34 -4.02
C ALA A 73 23.03 7.82 -4.23
N PRO A 74 24.28 8.24 -4.01
CA PRO A 74 24.67 9.64 -4.14
C PRO A 74 24.33 10.14 -5.56
N PRO A 75 23.88 11.39 -5.71
CA PRO A 75 23.47 11.93 -7.01
C PRO A 75 24.64 11.80 -7.99
N ALA A 76 24.33 11.31 -9.20
CA ALA A 76 25.32 11.11 -10.25
C ALA A 76 26.10 12.43 -10.49
N PRO A 77 27.43 12.36 -10.68
CA PRO A 77 28.23 13.57 -10.92
C PRO A 77 27.74 14.29 -12.19
N PRO A 78 27.77 15.63 -12.21
CA PRO A 78 27.30 16.41 -13.35
C PRO A 78 28.11 16.04 -14.60
N ALA A 79 27.41 15.80 -15.71
CA ALA A 79 28.02 15.44 -16.98
C ALA A 79 29.05 16.50 -17.42
N PRO A 80 30.19 16.10 -18.02
CA PRO A 80 31.21 17.03 -18.46
C PRO A 80 30.63 18.01 -19.48
N ARG A 81 30.80 19.32 -19.23
CA ARG A 81 30.48 20.37 -20.20
C ARG A 81 31.39 20.17 -21.41
N GLN A 82 30.82 19.76 -22.54
CA GLN A 82 31.53 19.70 -23.81
C GLN A 82 31.89 21.15 -24.22
N SER A 83 33.17 21.48 -24.16
CA SER A 83 33.71 22.76 -24.62
C SER A 83 33.70 22.81 -26.14
N ARG A 84 33.07 23.84 -26.69
CA ARG A 84 33.04 24.20 -28.10
C ARG A 84 34.23 25.08 -28.47
#